data_AF-A0A9D4QY55-F1
#
_entry.id   AF-A0A9D4QY55-F1
#
_cell.length_a   1.000
_cell.length_b   1.000
_cell.length_c   1.000
_cell.angle_alpha   90.00
_cell.angle_beta   90.00
_cell.angle_gamma   90.00
#
_symmetry.space_group_name_H-M   'P 1'
#
loop_
_entity.id
_entity.type
_entity.pdbx_description
1 polymer ?
#
loop_
_entity_poly.entity_id
_entity_poly.type
_entity_poly.pdbx_seq_one_letter_code
_entity_poly.pdbx_strand_id
1 'polypeptide(L)'
;MLLRNVNETYVNGSIGTVVQVSSDKIKVDFEGVVLTIEKYTFSKSDPVTGIALSGRHQFPLKVAYAITIHKSQGTMTLPCVEVNCKFATNPGQIGVAVGRAVSTDGLRVVNYSPTMLKGHPAGVYKFYGEIQTVSTALDSTECCKHEHIETQESRD
;
A
#
# COMPACT_ATOMS: atom_id res chain seq x y z
N MET A 1 0.07 -6.73 -11.40
CA MET A 1 -0.02 -5.62 -10.46
C MET A 1 0.91 -4.49 -10.90
N LEU A 2 0.42 -3.26 -10.90
CA LEU A 2 1.21 -2.05 -11.19
C LEU A 2 2.13 -1.70 -10.03
N LEU A 3 3.34 -1.23 -10.36
CA LEU A 3 4.37 -0.82 -9.40
C LEU A 3 4.50 0.71 -9.25
N ARG A 4 3.71 1.47 -9.99
CA ARG A 4 3.63 2.94 -9.93
C ARG A 4 2.23 3.40 -10.33
N ASN A 5 1.96 4.67 -10.07
CA ASN A 5 0.75 5.33 -10.56
C ASN A 5 0.90 5.60 -12.06
N VAL A 6 -0.04 5.12 -12.86
CA VAL A 6 -0.14 5.43 -14.29
C VAL A 6 -0.97 6.70 -14.46
N ASN A 7 -2.09 6.80 -13.73
CA ASN A 7 -2.94 7.99 -13.63
C ASN A 7 -3.68 7.96 -12.27
N GLU A 8 -4.66 8.85 -12.08
CA GLU A 8 -5.45 8.95 -10.83
C GLU A 8 -6.29 7.69 -10.55
N THR A 9 -6.69 6.95 -11.58
CA THR A 9 -7.50 5.73 -11.47
C THR A 9 -6.63 4.48 -11.24
N TYR A 10 -5.55 4.34 -12.01
CA TYR A 10 -4.67 3.18 -12.01
C TYR A 10 -3.40 3.50 -11.23
N VAL A 11 -3.47 3.22 -9.94
CA VAL A 11 -2.44 3.53 -8.96
C VAL A 11 -1.53 2.32 -8.69
N ASN A 12 -0.46 2.57 -7.95
CA ASN A 12 0.42 1.51 -7.46
C ASN A 12 -0.38 0.50 -6.64
N GLY A 13 -0.30 -0.78 -7.00
CA GLY A 13 -1.09 -1.85 -6.40
C GLY A 13 -2.30 -2.28 -7.22
N SER A 14 -2.72 -1.55 -8.26
CA SER A 14 -3.81 -2.00 -9.14
C SER A 14 -3.46 -3.34 -9.80
N ILE A 15 -4.41 -4.27 -9.75
CA ILE A 15 -4.28 -5.63 -10.28
C ILE A 15 -5.09 -5.73 -11.58
N GLY A 16 -4.50 -6.37 -12.58
CA GLY A 16 -5.13 -6.58 -13.88
C GLY A 16 -4.53 -7.81 -14.56
N THR A 17 -5.17 -8.24 -15.63
CA THR A 17 -4.83 -9.44 -16.39
C THR A 17 -4.09 -9.06 -17.66
N VAL A 18 -2.94 -9.69 -17.92
CA VAL A 18 -2.19 -9.43 -19.15
C VAL A 18 -2.95 -10.02 -20.33
N VAL A 19 -3.26 -9.20 -21.34
CA VAL A 19 -3.97 -9.64 -22.55
C VAL A 19 -3.04 -9.79 -23.75
N GLN A 20 -1.96 -9.01 -23.81
CA GLN A 20 -0.99 -9.07 -24.92
C GLN A 20 0.40 -8.66 -24.43
N VAL A 21 1.42 -9.38 -24.88
CA VAL A 21 2.83 -9.08 -24.62
C VAL A 21 3.53 -8.74 -25.94
N SER A 22 4.34 -7.70 -25.94
CA SER A 22 5.21 -7.30 -27.05
C SER A 22 6.57 -6.84 -26.51
N SER A 23 7.57 -6.61 -27.38
CA SER A 23 8.93 -6.21 -26.98
C SER A 23 8.98 -4.92 -26.15
N ASP A 24 8.13 -3.96 -26.50
CA ASP A 24 8.20 -2.59 -25.99
C ASP A 24 6.96 -2.16 -25.23
N LYS A 25 5.86 -2.93 -25.34
CA LYS A 25 4.57 -2.63 -24.71
C LYS A 25 3.89 -3.90 -24.21
N ILE A 26 3.19 -3.79 -23.09
CA ILE A 26 2.33 -4.85 -22.55
C ILE A 26 0.92 -4.28 -22.40
N LYS A 27 -0.09 -4.98 -22.91
CA LYS A 27 -1.48 -4.61 -22.68
C LYS A 27 -2.02 -5.37 -21.48
N VAL A 28 -2.63 -4.64 -20.55
CA VAL A 28 -3.20 -5.19 -19.32
C VAL A 28 -4.64 -4.71 -19.20
N ASP A 29 -5.54 -5.66 -19.00
CA ASP A 29 -6.95 -5.41 -18.72
C ASP A 29 -7.15 -5.20 -17.21
N PHE A 30 -7.69 -4.04 -16.85
CA PHE A 30 -8.10 -3.69 -15.50
C PHE A 30 -9.63 -3.57 -15.49
N GLU A 31 -10.30 -4.67 -15.16
CA GLU A 31 -11.77 -4.72 -15.01
C GLU A 31 -12.54 -4.22 -16.26
N GLY A 32 -12.09 -4.62 -17.45
CA GLY A 32 -12.71 -4.29 -18.74
C GLY A 32 -12.05 -3.11 -19.46
N VAL A 33 -11.12 -2.41 -18.80
CA VAL A 33 -10.35 -1.31 -19.41
C VAL A 33 -8.94 -1.79 -19.74
N VAL A 34 -8.63 -1.85 -21.04
CA VAL A 34 -7.31 -2.26 -21.53
C VAL A 34 -6.36 -1.07 -21.59
N LEU A 35 -5.31 -1.10 -20.79
CA LEU A 35 -4.23 -0.11 -20.81
C LEU A 35 -2.98 -0.66 -21.50
N THR A 36 -2.27 0.22 -22.20
CA THR A 36 -0.95 -0.08 -22.75
C THR A 36 0.12 0.42 -21.80
N ILE A 37 0.93 -0.51 -21.28
CA ILE A 37 1.99 -0.27 -20.32
C ILE A 37 3.35 -0.31 -21.03
N GLU A 38 4.09 0.78 -20.92
CA GLU A 38 5.44 0.93 -21.47
C GLU A 38 6.52 0.77 -20.38
N LYS A 39 7.77 0.62 -20.79
CA LYS A 39 8.90 0.55 -19.86
C LYS A 39 9.08 1.90 -19.15
N TYR A 40 9.34 1.84 -17.86
CA TYR A 40 9.59 2.99 -17.02
C TYR A 40 10.98 2.89 -16.38
N THR A 41 11.64 4.04 -16.22
CA THR A 41 12.94 4.09 -15.54
C THR A 41 12.74 4.37 -14.06
N PHE A 42 12.99 3.36 -13.23
CA PHE A 42 13.07 3.48 -11.78
C PHE A 42 14.46 4.01 -11.41
N SER A 43 14.55 5.26 -10.97
CA SER A 43 15.80 5.86 -10.50
C SER A 43 15.93 5.79 -8.98
N LYS A 44 17.17 5.65 -8.51
CA LYS A 44 17.55 5.86 -7.11
C LYS A 44 18.41 7.12 -7.06
N SER A 45 17.95 8.12 -6.35
CA SER A 45 18.70 9.37 -6.14
C SER A 45 19.35 9.40 -4.76
N ASP A 46 20.43 10.16 -4.67
CA ASP A 46 21.04 10.55 -3.41
C ASP A 46 20.05 11.46 -2.64
N PRO A 47 19.71 11.15 -1.37
CA PRO A 47 18.74 11.93 -0.61
C PRO A 47 19.24 13.32 -0.19
N VAL A 48 20.56 13.55 -0.21
CA VAL A 48 21.19 14.83 0.17
C VAL A 48 21.42 15.70 -1.07
N THR A 49 21.96 15.12 -2.13
CA THR A 49 22.35 15.89 -3.33
C THR A 49 21.30 15.87 -4.44
N GLY A 50 20.31 14.96 -4.38
CA GLY A 50 19.28 14.78 -5.41
C GLY A 50 19.78 14.12 -6.70
N ILE A 51 21.08 13.85 -6.81
CA ILE A 51 21.70 13.29 -8.01
C ILE A 51 21.26 11.84 -8.20
N ALA A 52 20.85 11.48 -9.42
CA ALA A 52 20.50 10.11 -9.77
C ALA A 52 21.75 9.21 -9.75
N LEU A 53 21.79 8.26 -8.82
CA LEU A 53 22.93 7.35 -8.63
C LEU A 53 22.84 6.12 -9.55
N SER A 54 21.63 5.66 -9.83
CA SER A 54 21.38 4.50 -10.69
C SER A 54 19.95 4.50 -11.22
N GLY A 55 19.73 3.82 -12.34
CA GLY A 55 18.42 3.67 -12.95
C GLY A 55 18.20 2.25 -13.46
N ARG A 56 16.96 1.74 -13.34
CA ARG A 56 16.51 0.49 -13.95
C ARG A 56 15.37 0.78 -14.91
N HIS A 57 15.57 0.48 -16.19
CA HIS A 57 14.54 0.61 -17.22
C HIS A 57 13.78 -0.72 -17.37
N GLN A 58 12.52 -0.76 -16.94
CA GLN A 58 11.72 -1.99 -16.92
C GLN A 58 10.22 -1.70 -16.94
N PHE A 59 9.41 -2.65 -17.40
CA PHE A 59 7.96 -2.57 -17.25
C PHE A 59 7.57 -2.45 -15.77
N PRO A 60 6.71 -1.50 -15.38
CA PRO A 60 6.27 -1.31 -14.00
C PRO A 60 5.21 -2.34 -13.58
N LEU A 61 5.44 -3.61 -13.89
CA LEU A 61 4.53 -4.71 -13.63
C LEU A 61 5.22 -5.79 -12.79
N LYS A 62 4.45 -6.35 -11.86
CA LYS A 62 4.83 -7.54 -11.10
C LYS A 62 3.68 -8.55 -11.10
N VAL A 63 4.05 -9.84 -11.14
CA VAL A 63 3.11 -10.95 -10.96
C VAL A 63 2.42 -10.81 -9.60
N ALA A 64 1.10 -10.97 -9.59
CA ALA A 64 0.23 -10.61 -8.47
C ALA A 64 -0.46 -11.81 -7.80
N TYR A 65 -0.12 -13.05 -8.17
CA TYR A 65 -0.72 -14.26 -7.56
C TYR A 65 -0.37 -14.41 -6.08
N ALA A 66 0.83 -13.99 -5.69
CA ALA A 66 1.29 -14.02 -4.32
C ALA A 66 2.13 -12.78 -4.01
N ILE A 67 1.84 -12.14 -2.88
CA ILE A 67 2.59 -11.01 -2.35
C ILE A 67 2.90 -11.27 -0.88
N THR A 68 4.04 -10.75 -0.42
CA THR A 68 4.37 -10.82 1.01
C THR A 68 3.54 -9.80 1.77
N ILE A 69 3.19 -10.11 3.02
CA ILE A 69 2.43 -9.22 3.91
C ILE A 69 3.10 -7.85 4.05
N HIS A 70 4.44 -7.82 4.10
CA HIS A 70 5.22 -6.58 4.14
C HIS A 70 5.04 -5.70 2.90
N LYS A 71 4.71 -6.27 1.75
CA LYS A 71 4.49 -5.54 0.49
C LYS A 71 3.03 -5.21 0.23
N SER A 72 2.10 -5.75 1.01
CA SER A 72 0.68 -5.39 0.96
C SER A 72 0.30 -4.27 1.95
N GLN A 73 1.23 -3.80 2.79
CA GLN A 73 0.93 -2.81 3.83
C GLN A 73 0.59 -1.43 3.24
N GLY A 74 -0.54 -0.87 3.66
CA GLY A 74 -0.86 0.56 3.54
C GLY A 74 -1.53 1.03 2.25
N THR A 75 -1.45 0.30 1.14
CA THR A 75 -1.98 0.79 -0.16
C THR A 75 -2.88 -0.18 -0.90
N MET A 76 -2.95 -1.46 -0.49
CA MET A 76 -3.77 -2.46 -1.15
C MET A 76 -4.95 -2.87 -0.30
N THR A 77 -6.13 -2.69 -0.87
CA THR A 77 -7.39 -3.29 -0.44
C THR A 77 -7.70 -4.41 -1.41
N LEU A 78 -7.89 -5.64 -0.89
CA LEU A 78 -8.05 -6.84 -1.71
C LEU A 78 -9.47 -7.40 -1.55
N PRO A 79 -10.22 -7.56 -2.65
CA PRO A 79 -11.57 -8.12 -2.60
C PRO A 79 -11.56 -9.61 -2.23
N CYS A 80 -10.59 -10.36 -2.75
CA CYS A 80 -10.37 -11.77 -2.42
C CYS A 80 -8.90 -12.00 -2.08
N VAL A 81 -8.62 -12.60 -0.92
CA VAL A 81 -7.27 -12.88 -0.45
C VAL A 81 -7.20 -14.21 0.30
N GLU A 82 -6.19 -15.00 -0.04
CA GLU A 82 -5.76 -16.12 0.80
C GLU A 82 -4.53 -15.71 1.62
N VAL A 83 -4.62 -15.84 2.94
CA VAL A 83 -3.53 -15.57 3.88
C VAL A 83 -2.96 -16.88 4.38
N ASN A 84 -1.73 -17.18 3.97
CA ASN A 84 -0.98 -18.31 4.51
C ASN A 84 -0.15 -17.89 5.72
N CYS A 85 -0.57 -18.34 6.91
CA CYS A 85 0.04 -17.95 8.17
C CYS A 85 1.35 -18.67 8.50
N LYS A 86 1.76 -19.70 7.73
CA LYS A 86 2.91 -20.57 8.05
C LYS A 86 4.21 -19.82 8.34
N PHE A 87 4.42 -18.65 7.73
CA PHE A 87 5.64 -17.85 7.87
C PHE A 87 5.40 -16.50 8.58
N ALA A 88 4.22 -16.29 9.18
CA ALA A 88 3.91 -15.08 9.91
C ALA A 88 4.52 -15.15 11.32
N THR A 89 5.75 -14.66 11.45
CA THR A 89 6.54 -14.78 12.69
C THR A 89 6.65 -13.48 13.47
N ASN A 90 6.24 -12.34 12.89
CA ASN A 90 6.36 -11.02 13.52
C ASN A 90 5.04 -10.58 14.20
N PRO A 91 5.11 -9.88 15.35
CA PRO A 91 3.93 -9.32 16.01
C PRO A 91 3.11 -8.44 15.07
N GLY A 92 1.79 -8.59 15.07
CA GLY A 92 0.86 -7.81 14.25
C GLY A 92 0.83 -8.16 12.75
N GLN A 93 1.73 -9.02 12.26
CA GLN A 93 1.81 -9.35 10.84
C GLN A 93 0.53 -10.04 10.32
N ILE A 94 -0.04 -10.97 11.10
CA ILE A 94 -1.31 -11.62 10.77
C ILE A 94 -2.46 -10.60 10.74
N GLY A 95 -2.50 -9.69 11.71
CA GLY A 95 -3.51 -8.62 11.78
C GLY A 95 -3.46 -7.70 10.57
N VAL A 96 -2.25 -7.32 10.11
CA VAL A 96 -2.07 -6.53 8.90
C VAL A 96 -2.62 -7.26 7.67
N ALA A 97 -2.34 -8.56 7.55
CA ALA A 97 -2.76 -9.38 6.41
C ALA A 97 -4.28 -9.55 6.34
N VAL A 98 -4.92 -9.89 7.47
CA VAL A 98 -6.37 -10.03 7.57
C VAL A 98 -7.06 -8.69 7.30
N GLY A 99 -6.52 -7.59 7.84
CA GLY A 99 -7.06 -6.25 7.61
C GLY A 99 -6.87 -5.70 6.20
N ARG A 100 -6.35 -6.48 5.24
CA ARG A 100 -6.35 -6.12 3.81
C ARG A 100 -7.62 -6.57 3.09
N ALA A 101 -8.32 -7.58 3.61
CA ALA A 101 -9.54 -8.09 3.02
C ALA A 101 -10.67 -7.08 3.23
N VAL A 102 -11.49 -6.85 2.19
CA VAL A 102 -12.67 -5.98 2.27
C VAL A 102 -13.78 -6.63 3.10
N SER A 103 -13.94 -7.94 2.97
CA SER A 103 -14.98 -8.72 3.63
C SER A 103 -14.43 -10.04 4.15
N THR A 104 -15.16 -10.64 5.10
CA THR A 104 -14.87 -11.99 5.59
C THR A 104 -15.07 -13.04 4.53
N ASP A 105 -16.03 -12.85 3.62
CA ASP A 105 -16.35 -13.82 2.56
C ASP A 105 -15.22 -13.93 1.53
N GLY A 106 -14.49 -12.82 1.30
CA GLY A 106 -13.32 -12.76 0.45
C GLY A 106 -12.03 -13.23 1.12
N LEU A 107 -12.06 -13.63 2.40
CA LEU A 107 -10.87 -13.99 3.17
C LEU A 107 -10.78 -15.50 3.40
N ARG A 108 -9.68 -16.11 2.94
CA ARG A 108 -9.33 -17.49 3.29
C ARG A 108 -8.04 -17.51 4.11
N VAL A 109 -8.09 -18.05 5.33
CA VAL A 109 -6.90 -18.22 6.18
C VAL A 109 -6.48 -19.68 6.20
N VAL A 110 -5.20 -19.95 5.90
CA VAL A 110 -4.66 -21.32 5.87
C VAL A 110 -3.43 -21.45 6.78
N ASN A 111 -3.22 -22.65 7.31
CA ASN A 111 -2.10 -23.00 8.21
C ASN A 111 -2.03 -22.12 9.47
N TYR A 112 -3.17 -21.69 10.01
CA TYR A 112 -3.22 -20.89 11.23
C TYR A 112 -3.05 -21.74 12.50
N SER A 113 -2.37 -21.18 13.49
CA SER A 113 -2.24 -21.71 14.85
C SER A 113 -2.26 -20.54 15.84
N PRO A 114 -3.00 -20.63 16.96
CA PRO A 114 -3.03 -19.58 17.98
C PRO A 114 -1.66 -19.17 18.51
N THR A 115 -0.70 -20.10 18.54
CA THR A 115 0.68 -19.86 18.99
C THR A 115 1.45 -18.86 18.11
N MET A 116 0.97 -18.59 16.89
CA MET A 116 1.59 -17.62 15.98
C MET A 116 1.16 -16.17 16.25
N LEU A 117 0.11 -15.96 17.05
CA LEU A 117 -0.29 -14.63 17.49
C LEU A 117 0.66 -14.15 18.59
N LYS A 118 1.77 -13.53 18.18
CA LYS A 118 2.68 -12.87 19.11
C LYS A 118 2.09 -11.53 19.53
N GLY A 119 2.03 -11.31 20.84
CA GLY A 119 1.70 -10.01 21.42
C GLY A 119 2.69 -8.94 20.98
N HIS A 120 2.21 -7.70 20.91
CA HIS A 120 3.08 -6.55 20.66
C HIS A 120 3.96 -6.26 21.88
N PRO A 121 5.07 -5.50 21.72
CA PRO A 121 5.83 -4.99 22.86
C PRO A 121 4.92 -4.19 23.81
N ALA A 122 5.19 -4.26 25.12
CA ALA A 122 4.39 -3.59 26.16
C ALA A 122 4.18 -2.08 25.90
N GLY A 123 5.17 -1.41 25.30
CA GLY A 123 5.08 0.01 24.93
C GLY A 123 3.95 0.34 23.96
N VAL A 124 3.57 -0.60 23.07
CA VAL A 124 2.44 -0.41 22.14
C VAL A 124 1.11 -0.37 22.90
N TYR A 125 0.91 -1.29 23.83
CA TYR A 125 -0.30 -1.32 24.65
C TYR A 125 -0.40 -0.11 25.57
N LYS A 126 0.73 0.31 26.17
CA LYS A 126 0.81 1.53 26.98
C LYS A 126 0.42 2.76 26.17
N PHE A 127 0.98 2.92 24.98
CA PHE A 127 0.68 4.03 24.07
C PHE A 127 -0.81 4.11 23.70
N TYR A 128 -1.42 2.98 23.30
CA TYR A 128 -2.85 2.97 22.98
C TYR A 128 -3.75 3.22 24.20
N GLY A 129 -3.35 2.76 25.39
CA GLY A 129 -4.05 3.07 26.63
C GLY A 129 -3.99 4.56 27.00
N GLU A 130 -2.84 5.19 26.82
CA GLU A 130 -2.67 6.63 27.02
C GLU A 130 -3.53 7.44 26.05
N ILE A 131 -3.57 7.07 24.76
CA ILE A 131 -4.41 7.74 23.75
C ILE A 131 -5.90 7.61 24.08
N GLN A 132 -6.36 6.41 24.49
CA GLN A 132 -7.77 6.21 24.86
C GLN A 132 -8.17 7.05 26.07
N THR A 133 -7.25 7.31 27.00
CA THR A 133 -7.49 8.16 28.18
C THR A 133 -7.59 9.65 27.79
N VAL A 134 -7.02 10.05 26.66
CA VAL A 134 -7.08 11.43 26.10
C VAL A 134 -8.31 11.62 25.18
N SER A 135 -9.21 10.64 25.08
CA SER A 135 -10.45 10.69 24.30
C SER A 135 -11.56 11.60 24.88
N THR A 136 -11.18 12.71 25.52
CA THR A 136 -11.90 13.98 25.33
C THR A 136 -11.22 14.75 24.20
N ALA A 137 -10.93 14.07 23.09
CA ALA A 137 -10.70 14.74 21.83
C ALA A 137 -12.04 15.37 21.46
N LEU A 138 -12.10 16.69 21.46
CA LEU A 138 -13.28 17.45 21.02
C LEU A 138 -13.67 16.93 19.63
N ASP A 139 -14.90 16.40 19.50
CA ASP A 139 -15.57 16.07 18.23
C ASP A 139 -15.84 17.33 17.36
N SER A 140 -15.03 18.38 17.50
CA SER A 140 -15.11 19.58 16.67
C SER A 140 -14.06 19.49 15.56
N THR A 141 -14.53 19.26 14.34
CA THR A 141 -13.73 19.39 13.11
C THR A 141 -13.33 20.84 12.79
N GLU A 142 -13.38 21.75 13.78
CA GLU A 142 -13.08 23.17 13.60
C GLU A 142 -11.58 23.41 13.34
N CYS A 143 -10.70 22.56 13.88
CA CYS A 143 -9.25 22.66 13.62
C CYS A 143 -8.90 22.41 12.14
N CYS A 144 -9.66 21.56 11.43
CA CYS A 144 -9.37 21.19 10.05
C CYS A 144 -9.96 22.15 9.00
N LYS A 145 -10.59 23.25 9.43
CA LYS A 145 -11.26 24.24 8.55
C LYS A 145 -10.53 25.59 8.46
N HIS A 146 -9.26 25.69 8.85
CA HIS A 146 -8.52 26.92 8.53
C HIS A 146 -8.29 26.99 7.02
N GLU A 147 -9.09 27.86 6.38
CA GLU A 147 -8.91 28.29 5.00
C GLU A 147 -7.46 28.74 4.78
N HIS A 148 -6.98 28.46 3.57
CA HIS A 148 -5.66 28.83 3.07
C HIS A 148 -5.25 30.24 3.55
N ILE A 149 -4.16 30.32 4.30
CA ILE A 149 -3.45 31.60 4.49
C ILE A 149 -2.96 32.00 3.10
N GLU A 150 -3.64 32.98 2.50
CA GLU A 150 -3.15 33.68 1.31
C GLU A 150 -1.79 34.28 1.64
N THR A 151 -0.72 33.72 1.07
CA THR A 151 0.58 34.36 1.04
C THR A 151 0.46 35.62 0.19
N GLN A 152 0.38 36.78 0.85
CA GLN A 152 0.56 38.06 0.19
C GLN A 152 2.01 38.18 -0.30
N GLU A 153 2.20 38.16 -1.62
CA GLU A 153 3.38 38.67 -2.28
C GLU A 153 3.50 40.18 -1.99
N SER A 154 4.35 40.56 -1.04
CA SER A 154 4.88 41.93 -1.00
C SER A 154 6.13 41.99 -1.89
N ARG A 155 5.92 42.48 -3.11
CA ARG A 155 6.98 43.13 -3.89
C ARG A 155 7.44 44.36 -3.11
N ASP A 156 8.73 44.41 -2.83
CA ASP A 156 9.58 45.60 -2.92
C ASP A 156 11.02 45.13 -3.19
#